data_AF-A0A2H9PQS7-F1
#
_entry.id   AF-A0A2H9PQS7-F1
#
_cell.length_a   1.000
_cell.length_b   1.000
_cell.length_c   1.000
_cell.angle_alpha   90.00
_cell.angle_beta   90.00
_cell.angle_gamma   90.00
#
_symmetry.space_group_name_H-M   'P 1'
#
loop_
_entity.id
_entity.type
_entity.pdbx_description
1 polymer ?
#
loop_
_entity_poly.entity_id
_entity_poly.type
_entity_poly.pdbx_seq_one_letter_code
_entity_poly.pdbx_strand_id
1 'polypeptide(L)'
;MINSIKTAFDQGKPILNPDYLSEISEDDLEQILEGNTTIPLFERRLTILRELGGSIKDYTKFIYKCNFDALKFVDCLVLRMPSFKDESEYNGEIITFNKRAQLLSSDLGYLLGFSNMNRLTACADYILPMVLRFNHVFEYSPKLENIITNGKELPSGSKEEVEIRANTIWAVELMSRISGKTSMEINDYLWLAGNFIPETQSYHLTRTTAY
;
A
#
# COMPACT_ATOMS: atom_id res chain seq x y z
N MET A 1 0.07 0.86 14.99
CA MET A 1 1.03 1.52 14.08
C MET A 1 0.77 3.03 13.95
N ILE A 2 -0.35 3.51 13.38
CA ILE A 2 -0.61 4.97 13.23
C ILE A 2 -0.53 5.71 14.58
N ASN A 3 -1.15 5.15 15.62
CA ASN A 3 -1.07 5.74 16.96
C ASN A 3 0.36 5.79 17.50
N SER A 4 1.17 4.75 17.28
CA SER A 4 2.56 4.70 17.72
C SER A 4 3.43 5.75 17.03
N ILE A 5 3.24 5.96 15.72
CA ILE A 5 3.91 7.03 14.94
C ILE A 5 3.51 8.41 15.48
N LYS A 6 2.21 8.64 15.71
CA LYS A 6 1.72 9.89 16.30
C LYS A 6 2.33 10.14 17.68
N THR A 7 2.35 9.13 18.55
CA THR A 7 2.96 9.22 19.88
C THR A 7 4.44 9.58 19.80
N ALA A 8 5.20 8.94 18.91
CA ALA A 8 6.62 9.27 18.71
C ALA A 8 6.82 10.72 18.26
N PHE A 9 5.96 11.22 17.35
CA PHE A 9 5.96 12.62 16.94
C PHE A 9 5.64 13.56 18.11
N ASP A 10 4.57 13.27 18.87
CA ASP A 10 4.13 14.07 20.03
C ASP A 10 5.20 14.11 21.14
N GLN A 11 6.01 13.04 21.27
CA GLN A 11 7.15 12.95 22.18
C GLN A 11 8.42 13.67 21.66
N GLY A 12 8.35 14.29 20.48
CA GLY A 12 9.47 15.01 19.88
C GLY A 12 10.55 14.13 19.27
N LYS A 13 10.30 12.84 19.04
CA LYS A 13 11.24 12.02 18.25
C LYS A 13 11.32 12.60 16.84
N PRO A 14 12.53 12.77 16.25
CA PRO A 14 12.70 13.41 14.95
C PRO A 14 12.36 12.48 13.78
N ILE A 15 11.23 11.76 13.85
CA ILE A 15 10.78 10.77 12.85
C ILE A 15 10.43 11.37 11.49
N LEU A 16 10.35 12.70 11.39
CA LEU A 16 10.19 13.44 10.13
C LEU A 16 11.51 14.00 9.59
N ASN A 17 12.63 13.82 10.30
CA ASN A 17 13.94 14.26 9.85
C ASN A 17 14.59 13.16 9.00
N PRO A 18 14.93 13.43 7.72
CA PRO A 18 15.58 12.45 6.86
C PRO A 18 16.90 11.90 7.39
N ASP A 19 17.72 12.73 8.04
CA ASP A 19 19.02 12.31 8.58
C ASP A 19 18.84 11.37 9.77
N TYR A 20 17.84 11.63 10.62
CA TYR A 20 17.46 10.70 11.68
C TYR A 20 16.95 9.38 11.08
N LEU A 21 16.04 9.43 10.10
CA LEU A 21 15.52 8.22 9.47
C LEU A 21 16.61 7.39 8.78
N SER A 22 17.62 8.01 8.15
CA SER A 22 18.73 7.27 7.52
C SER A 22 19.57 6.46 8.51
N GLU A 23 19.63 6.90 9.77
CA GLU A 23 20.48 6.32 10.81
C GLU A 23 19.68 5.72 11.98
N ILE A 24 18.35 5.64 11.86
CA ILE A 24 17.48 5.13 12.93
C ILE A 24 17.92 3.72 13.35
N SER A 25 18.09 3.48 14.64
CA SER A 25 18.51 2.19 15.18
C SER A 25 17.34 1.20 15.24
N GLU A 26 17.66 -0.08 15.40
CA GLU A 26 16.68 -1.13 15.68
C GLU A 26 15.93 -0.83 16.99
N ASP A 27 16.65 -0.54 18.07
CA ASP A 27 16.09 -0.16 19.37
C ASP A 27 15.14 1.07 19.27
N ASP A 28 15.53 2.10 18.51
CA ASP A 28 14.69 3.29 18.35
C ASP A 28 13.38 2.95 17.64
N LEU A 29 13.45 2.14 16.58
CA LEU A 29 12.28 1.73 15.83
C LEU A 29 11.41 0.77 16.65
N GLU A 30 12.00 -0.12 17.44
CA GLU A 30 11.28 -1.03 18.34
C GLU A 30 10.51 -0.23 19.38
N GLN A 31 11.15 0.76 20.00
CA GLN A 31 10.49 1.66 20.94
C GLN A 31 9.40 2.50 20.28
N ILE A 32 9.60 3.00 19.05
CA ILE A 32 8.58 3.76 18.30
C ILE A 32 7.37 2.88 17.98
N LEU A 33 7.60 1.62 17.63
CA LEU A 33 6.55 0.69 17.22
C LEU A 33 6.03 -0.19 18.37
N GLU A 34 6.44 0.10 19.61
CA GLU A 34 6.04 -0.64 20.80
C GLU A 34 4.50 -0.76 20.85
N GLY A 35 4.05 -1.98 21.12
CA GLY A 35 2.64 -2.33 21.05
C GLY A 35 2.38 -3.76 21.50
N ASN A 36 1.18 -4.24 21.19
CA ASN A 36 0.68 -5.56 21.62
C ASN A 36 1.07 -6.72 20.69
N THR A 37 1.81 -6.47 19.62
CA THR A 37 2.18 -7.49 18.64
C THR A 37 3.56 -7.24 18.04
N THR A 38 4.23 -8.31 17.63
CA THR A 38 5.48 -8.22 16.87
C THR A 38 5.18 -7.74 15.46
N ILE A 39 5.89 -6.70 15.02
CA ILE A 39 5.72 -6.14 13.68
C ILE A 39 6.30 -7.12 12.63
N PRO A 40 5.48 -7.60 11.67
CA PRO A 40 5.99 -8.46 10.61
C PRO A 40 7.02 -7.73 9.75
N LEU A 41 8.06 -8.45 9.35
CA LEU A 41 9.13 -7.95 8.47
C LEU A 41 9.87 -6.74 9.05
N PHE A 42 10.08 -6.70 10.37
CA PHE A 42 10.72 -5.59 11.08
C PHE A 42 12.02 -5.12 10.41
N GLU A 43 12.99 -6.03 10.20
CA GLU A 43 14.26 -5.70 9.52
C GLU A 43 14.09 -5.05 8.15
N ARG A 44 13.11 -5.52 7.37
CA ARG A 44 12.80 -4.93 6.06
C ARG A 44 12.20 -3.54 6.22
N ARG A 45 11.32 -3.34 7.20
CA ARG A 45 10.73 -2.01 7.50
C ARG A 45 11.79 -1.03 7.99
N LEU A 46 12.73 -1.47 8.83
CA LEU A 46 13.89 -0.68 9.25
C LEU A 46 14.73 -0.24 8.03
N THR A 47 15.03 -1.19 7.14
CA THR A 47 15.76 -0.91 5.89
C THR A 47 15.03 0.13 5.03
N ILE A 48 13.70 0.01 4.90
CA ILE A 48 12.86 0.94 4.12
C ILE A 48 12.88 2.35 4.72
N LEU A 49 12.83 2.48 6.05
CA LEU A 49 12.91 3.79 6.72
C LEU A 49 14.27 4.45 6.49
N ARG A 50 15.36 3.67 6.59
CA ARG A 50 16.71 4.15 6.29
C ARG A 50 16.86 4.57 4.84
N GLU A 51 16.32 3.79 3.91
CA GLU A 51 16.27 4.14 2.50
C GLU A 51 15.53 5.46 2.26
N LEU A 52 14.37 5.66 2.90
CA LEU A 52 13.60 6.91 2.80
C LEU A 52 14.43 8.11 3.24
N GLY A 53 15.05 8.04 4.42
CA GLY A 53 15.89 9.10 4.97
C GLY A 53 17.17 9.37 4.17
N GLY A 54 17.76 8.33 3.60
CA GLY A 54 18.94 8.43 2.72
C GLY A 54 18.59 8.98 1.33
N SER A 55 17.38 8.70 0.84
CA SER A 55 16.97 9.01 -0.53
C SER A 55 16.40 10.41 -0.69
N ILE A 56 15.66 10.93 0.30
CA ILE A 56 15.01 12.24 0.20
C ILE A 56 15.40 13.12 1.39
N LYS A 57 16.28 14.10 1.15
CA LYS A 57 16.75 15.05 2.17
C LYS A 57 15.84 16.26 2.37
N ASP A 58 14.99 16.56 1.38
CA ASP A 58 14.02 17.64 1.44
C ASP A 58 12.75 17.18 0.72
N TYR A 59 11.73 16.82 1.51
CA TYR A 59 10.46 16.33 1.00
C TYR A 59 9.73 17.37 0.15
N THR A 60 9.80 18.64 0.55
CA THR A 60 9.17 19.75 -0.17
C THR A 60 9.80 19.89 -1.55
N LYS A 61 11.13 19.98 -1.62
CA LYS A 61 11.85 20.07 -2.90
C LYS A 61 11.62 18.84 -3.77
N PHE A 62 11.50 17.66 -3.17
CA PHE A 62 11.18 16.43 -3.89
C PHE A 62 9.79 16.51 -4.55
N ILE A 63 8.76 16.94 -3.81
CA ILE A 63 7.40 17.14 -4.35
C ILE A 63 7.41 18.19 -5.48
N TYR A 64 8.08 19.32 -5.29
CA TYR A 64 8.23 20.36 -6.32
C TYR A 64 8.86 19.81 -7.61
N LYS A 65 9.89 18.95 -7.51
CA LYS A 65 10.52 18.31 -8.67
C LYS A 65 9.54 17.43 -9.47
N CYS A 66 8.58 16.84 -8.78
CA CYS A 66 7.52 16.02 -9.38
C CYS A 66 6.29 16.85 -9.81
N ASN A 67 6.37 18.18 -9.74
CA ASN A 67 5.43 19.13 -10.35
C ASN A 67 3.98 19.02 -9.84
N PHE A 68 3.77 18.55 -8.61
CA PHE A 68 2.43 18.31 -8.07
C PHE A 68 1.55 17.52 -9.06
N ASP A 69 2.13 16.52 -9.72
CA ASP A 69 1.46 15.61 -10.64
C ASP A 69 1.50 14.21 -10.04
N ALA A 70 0.33 13.60 -9.89
CA ALA A 70 0.19 12.33 -9.21
C ALA A 70 1.00 11.20 -9.87
N LEU A 71 0.93 11.10 -11.20
CA LEU A 71 1.65 10.05 -11.92
C LEU A 71 3.16 10.29 -11.91
N LYS A 72 3.58 11.53 -12.14
CA LYS A 72 4.99 11.89 -12.07
C LYS A 72 5.56 11.68 -10.68
N PHE A 73 4.76 11.91 -9.63
CA PHE A 73 5.18 11.64 -8.26
C PHE A 73 5.34 10.15 -7.99
N VAL A 74 4.44 9.30 -8.48
CA VAL A 74 4.60 7.83 -8.45
C VAL A 74 5.91 7.42 -9.14
N ASP A 75 6.17 7.92 -10.36
CA ASP A 75 7.40 7.61 -11.11
C ASP A 75 8.65 8.08 -10.36
N CYS A 76 8.61 9.30 -9.80
CA CYS A 76 9.67 9.86 -8.97
C CYS A 76 9.99 8.95 -7.77
N LEU A 77 8.97 8.47 -7.05
CA LEU A 77 9.11 7.61 -5.89
C LEU A 77 9.77 6.28 -6.27
N VAL A 78 9.23 5.60 -7.28
CA VAL A 78 9.72 4.29 -7.74
C VAL A 78 11.15 4.38 -8.26
N LEU A 79 11.48 5.45 -9.00
CA LEU A 79 12.84 5.67 -9.51
C LEU A 79 13.83 5.98 -8.38
N ARG A 80 13.39 6.71 -7.35
CA ARG A 80 14.27 7.18 -6.27
C ARG A 80 14.43 6.15 -5.15
N MET A 81 13.41 5.35 -4.88
CA MET A 81 13.33 4.41 -3.76
C MET A 81 12.77 3.07 -4.24
N PRO A 82 13.64 2.10 -4.57
CA PRO A 82 13.25 0.75 -4.95
C PRO A 82 12.22 0.07 -4.03
N SER A 83 12.14 0.41 -2.73
CA SER A 83 11.09 -0.17 -1.86
C SER A 83 9.65 0.26 -2.18
N PHE A 84 9.46 1.28 -3.02
CA PHE A 84 8.17 1.66 -3.59
C PHE A 84 7.86 0.93 -4.90
N LYS A 85 8.87 0.29 -5.51
CA LYS A 85 8.72 -0.50 -6.72
C LYS A 85 8.05 -1.83 -6.38
N ASP A 86 6.79 -1.95 -6.76
CA ASP A 86 5.94 -3.11 -6.46
C ASP A 86 5.51 -3.74 -7.77
N GLU A 87 6.25 -4.79 -8.14
CA GLU A 87 6.14 -5.54 -9.39
C GLU A 87 6.15 -7.04 -9.09
N SER A 88 5.52 -7.82 -9.96
CA SER A 88 5.56 -9.28 -9.91
C SER A 88 5.55 -9.86 -11.32
N GLU A 89 6.24 -10.97 -11.53
CA GLU A 89 6.20 -11.69 -12.82
C GLU A 89 4.96 -12.58 -12.88
N TYR A 90 4.24 -12.54 -14.01
CA TYR A 90 3.08 -13.37 -14.28
C TYR A 90 3.11 -13.83 -15.73
N ASN A 91 3.22 -15.14 -15.95
CA ASN A 91 3.31 -15.74 -17.29
C ASN A 91 4.38 -15.11 -18.20
N GLY A 92 5.52 -14.72 -17.63
CA GLY A 92 6.63 -14.08 -18.36
C GLY A 92 6.47 -12.59 -18.61
N GLU A 93 5.41 -11.96 -18.10
CA GLU A 93 5.21 -10.51 -18.15
C GLU A 93 5.39 -9.89 -16.75
N ILE A 94 5.94 -8.68 -16.70
CA ILE A 94 6.04 -7.91 -15.46
C ILE A 94 4.74 -7.15 -15.26
N ILE A 95 4.06 -7.43 -14.14
CA ILE A 95 2.87 -6.74 -13.70
C ILE A 95 3.27 -5.71 -12.63
N THR A 96 2.94 -4.45 -12.87
CA THR A 96 3.29 -3.34 -11.97
C THR A 96 2.06 -2.87 -11.19
N PHE A 97 2.18 -2.85 -9.87
CA PHE A 97 1.13 -2.39 -8.96
C PHE A 97 1.48 -1.04 -8.32
N ASN A 98 2.73 -0.85 -7.90
CA ASN A 98 3.21 0.38 -7.23
C ASN A 98 2.28 0.88 -6.11
N LYS A 99 1.65 -0.03 -5.36
CA LYS A 99 0.51 0.29 -4.48
C LYS A 99 0.83 1.40 -3.48
N ARG A 100 1.96 1.28 -2.78
CA ARG A 100 2.39 2.27 -1.77
C ARG A 100 2.73 3.63 -2.39
N ALA A 101 3.25 3.66 -3.62
CA ALA A 101 3.55 4.90 -4.30
C ALA A 101 2.26 5.61 -4.74
N GLN A 102 1.29 4.86 -5.27
CA GLN A 102 -0.02 5.39 -5.63
C GLN A 102 -0.79 5.90 -4.41
N LEU A 103 -0.76 5.17 -3.30
CA LEU A 103 -1.40 5.58 -2.04
C LEU A 103 -0.80 6.90 -1.51
N LEU A 104 0.53 6.97 -1.40
CA LEU A 104 1.19 8.20 -0.94
C LEU A 104 0.94 9.38 -1.89
N SER A 105 0.92 9.13 -3.20
CA SER A 105 0.56 10.15 -4.18
C SER A 105 -0.87 10.64 -4.01
N SER A 106 -1.81 9.74 -3.69
CA SER A 106 -3.19 10.07 -3.43
C SER A 106 -3.32 10.95 -2.18
N ASP A 107 -2.75 10.49 -1.06
CA ASP A 107 -2.83 11.19 0.23
C ASP A 107 -2.26 12.61 0.14
N LEU A 108 -1.07 12.76 -0.44
CA LEU A 108 -0.47 14.08 -0.64
C LEU A 108 -1.23 14.90 -1.67
N GLY A 109 -1.77 14.26 -2.71
CA GLY A 109 -2.54 14.93 -3.75
C GLY A 109 -3.83 15.56 -3.23
N TYR A 110 -4.54 14.89 -2.32
CA TYR A 110 -5.71 15.46 -1.66
C TYR A 110 -5.36 16.67 -0.77
N LEU A 111 -4.20 16.64 -0.12
CA LEU A 111 -3.75 17.72 0.77
C LEU A 111 -3.14 18.92 0.03
N LEU A 112 -2.40 18.66 -1.05
CA LEU A 112 -1.56 19.65 -1.73
C LEU A 112 -2.08 20.03 -3.13
N GLY A 113 -3.17 19.41 -3.60
CA GLY A 113 -3.79 19.73 -4.89
C GLY A 113 -3.02 19.20 -6.09
N PHE A 114 -2.69 17.90 -6.10
CA PHE A 114 -2.00 17.31 -7.27
C PHE A 114 -2.93 17.23 -8.48
N SER A 115 -2.34 17.38 -9.66
CA SER A 115 -2.97 17.12 -10.96
C SER A 115 -2.95 15.62 -11.31
N ASN A 116 -3.76 15.20 -12.28
CA ASN A 116 -3.83 13.82 -12.79
C ASN A 116 -4.18 12.74 -11.76
N MET A 117 -4.78 13.12 -10.63
CA MET A 117 -5.26 12.21 -9.57
C MET A 117 -6.24 11.16 -10.09
N ASN A 118 -7.07 11.53 -11.07
CA ASN A 118 -8.05 10.64 -11.71
C ASN A 118 -7.41 9.51 -12.54
N ARG A 119 -6.09 9.52 -12.73
CA ARG A 119 -5.35 8.46 -13.44
C ARG A 119 -4.72 7.42 -12.50
N LEU A 120 -4.78 7.64 -11.19
CA LEU A 120 -4.38 6.62 -10.21
C LEU A 120 -5.37 5.45 -10.24
N THR A 121 -4.87 4.24 -10.02
CA THR A 121 -5.69 3.02 -9.92
C THR A 121 -5.98 2.67 -8.46
N ALA A 122 -6.84 1.69 -8.23
CA ALA A 122 -7.07 1.16 -6.89
C ALA A 122 -5.78 0.63 -6.25
N CYS A 123 -5.65 0.81 -4.94
CA CYS A 123 -4.56 0.28 -4.15
C CYS A 123 -4.87 -1.16 -3.74
N ALA A 124 -4.53 -2.13 -4.59
CA ALA A 124 -4.82 -3.55 -4.37
C ALA A 124 -4.01 -4.16 -3.22
N ASP A 125 -4.54 -3.97 -2.00
CA ASP A 125 -4.16 -4.67 -0.77
C ASP A 125 -5.07 -5.89 -0.52
N TYR A 126 -5.19 -6.31 0.75
CA TYR A 126 -6.01 -7.46 1.15
C TYR A 126 -7.47 -7.12 1.52
N ILE A 127 -7.80 -5.84 1.77
CA ILE A 127 -9.15 -5.42 2.19
C ILE A 127 -10.08 -5.32 0.99
N LEU A 128 -9.65 -4.64 -0.07
CA LEU A 128 -10.47 -4.47 -1.27
C LEU A 128 -10.95 -5.81 -1.85
N PRO A 129 -10.09 -6.80 -2.13
CA PRO A 129 -10.54 -8.09 -2.64
C PRO A 129 -11.47 -8.82 -1.68
N MET A 130 -11.28 -8.67 -0.37
CA MET A 130 -12.18 -9.25 0.63
C MET A 130 -13.59 -8.66 0.54
N VAL A 131 -13.69 -7.33 0.43
CA VAL A 131 -14.98 -6.63 0.28
C VAL A 131 -15.66 -7.01 -1.04
N LEU A 132 -14.90 -7.02 -2.14
CA LEU A 132 -15.41 -7.40 -3.47
C LEU A 132 -15.94 -8.84 -3.47
N ARG A 133 -15.20 -9.77 -2.86
CA ARG A 133 -15.61 -11.17 -2.75
C ARG A 133 -16.84 -11.35 -1.86
N PHE A 134 -16.90 -10.65 -0.72
CA PHE A 134 -18.06 -10.69 0.18
C PHE A 134 -19.35 -10.23 -0.52
N ASN A 135 -19.24 -9.25 -1.40
CA ASN A 135 -20.37 -8.72 -2.20
C ASN A 135 -20.59 -9.48 -3.52
N HIS A 136 -19.96 -10.64 -3.72
CA HIS A 136 -20.09 -11.47 -4.92
C HIS A 136 -19.72 -10.75 -6.24
N VAL A 137 -18.82 -9.76 -6.19
CA VAL A 137 -18.31 -9.08 -7.40
C VAL A 137 -17.39 -10.00 -8.20
N PHE A 138 -16.56 -10.80 -7.51
CA PHE A 138 -15.88 -11.95 -8.10
C PHE A 138 -15.82 -13.11 -7.11
N GLU A 139 -15.58 -14.30 -7.64
CA GLU A 139 -15.42 -15.54 -6.90
C GLU A 139 -14.03 -16.15 -7.15
N TYR A 140 -13.57 -16.95 -6.18
CA TYR A 140 -12.32 -17.68 -6.31
C TYR A 140 -12.56 -19.12 -6.76
N SER A 141 -11.54 -19.72 -7.38
CA SER A 141 -11.54 -21.15 -7.60
C SER A 141 -11.66 -21.91 -6.26
N PRO A 142 -12.25 -23.12 -6.22
CA PRO A 142 -12.41 -23.89 -4.98
C PRO A 142 -11.10 -24.10 -4.20
N LYS A 143 -9.97 -24.24 -4.92
CA LYS A 143 -8.64 -24.37 -4.32
C LYS A 143 -8.23 -23.10 -3.59
N LEU A 144 -8.35 -21.94 -4.25
CA LEU A 144 -7.96 -20.64 -3.68
C LEU A 144 -8.90 -20.23 -2.53
N GLU A 145 -10.19 -20.50 -2.68
CA GLU A 145 -11.20 -20.33 -1.64
C GLU A 145 -10.81 -21.07 -0.36
N ASN A 146 -10.43 -22.33 -0.49
CA ASN A 146 -9.99 -23.16 0.64
C ASN A 146 -8.68 -22.65 1.27
N ILE A 147 -7.74 -22.11 0.50
CA ILE A 147 -6.51 -21.51 1.06
C ILE A 147 -6.86 -20.31 1.95
N ILE A 148 -7.69 -19.40 1.44
CA ILE A 148 -8.03 -18.14 2.11
C ILE A 148 -8.87 -18.37 3.36
N THR A 149 -9.91 -19.20 3.27
CA THR A 149 -10.82 -19.51 4.40
C THR A 149 -10.14 -20.27 5.53
N ASN A 150 -9.07 -21.03 5.24
CA ASN A 150 -8.25 -21.70 6.25
C ASN A 150 -7.10 -20.81 6.78
N GLY A 151 -7.06 -19.52 6.41
CA GLY A 151 -6.02 -18.59 6.87
C GLY A 151 -4.60 -19.01 6.46
N LYS A 152 -4.45 -19.67 5.31
CA LYS A 152 -3.14 -20.08 4.80
C LYS A 152 -2.48 -18.93 4.03
N GLU A 153 -1.20 -18.73 4.28
CA GLU A 153 -0.41 -17.69 3.61
C GLU A 153 -0.20 -18.05 2.11
N LEU A 154 -0.46 -17.08 1.23
CA LEU A 154 -0.05 -17.10 -0.16
C LEU A 154 1.34 -16.46 -0.28
N PRO A 155 2.31 -17.11 -0.97
CA PRO A 155 3.59 -16.49 -1.26
C PRO A 155 3.41 -15.18 -2.03
N SER A 156 4.19 -14.16 -1.67
CA SER A 156 4.23 -12.90 -2.41
C SER A 156 4.71 -13.15 -3.84
N GLY A 157 4.02 -12.60 -4.84
CA GLY A 157 4.30 -12.84 -6.26
C GLY A 157 3.88 -14.23 -6.74
N SER A 158 3.14 -14.99 -5.94
CA SER A 158 2.53 -16.23 -6.43
C SER A 158 1.44 -15.92 -7.45
N LYS A 159 1.16 -16.88 -8.33
CA LYS A 159 0.12 -16.74 -9.36
C LYS A 159 -1.21 -16.29 -8.75
N GLU A 160 -1.63 -16.96 -7.68
CA GLU A 160 -2.88 -16.65 -6.99
C GLU A 160 -2.88 -15.25 -6.34
N GLU A 161 -1.77 -14.80 -5.74
CA GLU A 161 -1.69 -13.45 -5.15
C GLU A 161 -1.72 -12.36 -6.22
N VAL A 162 -0.99 -12.53 -7.32
CA VAL A 162 -1.00 -11.59 -8.45
C VAL A 162 -2.38 -11.52 -9.10
N GLU A 163 -3.04 -12.67 -9.30
CA GLU A 163 -4.40 -12.74 -9.85
C GLU A 163 -5.40 -11.98 -8.97
N ILE A 164 -5.35 -12.15 -7.64
CA ILE A 164 -6.24 -11.43 -6.72
C ILE A 164 -6.05 -9.92 -6.87
N ARG A 165 -4.80 -9.44 -6.85
CA ARG A 165 -4.50 -8.01 -6.92
C ARG A 165 -4.88 -7.41 -8.26
N ALA A 166 -4.51 -8.05 -9.36
CA ALA A 166 -4.80 -7.58 -10.71
C ALA A 166 -6.32 -7.52 -10.97
N ASN A 167 -7.06 -8.57 -10.57
CA ASN A 167 -8.53 -8.59 -10.71
C ASN A 167 -9.20 -7.55 -9.81
N THR A 168 -8.64 -7.25 -8.63
CA THR A 168 -9.13 -6.16 -7.77
C THR A 168 -9.05 -4.82 -8.47
N ILE A 169 -7.91 -4.50 -9.09
CA ILE A 169 -7.74 -3.25 -9.85
C ILE A 169 -8.74 -3.17 -11.00
N TRP A 170 -8.87 -4.26 -11.76
CA TRP A 170 -9.82 -4.32 -12.88
C TRP A 170 -11.28 -4.19 -12.44
N ALA A 171 -11.68 -4.83 -11.35
CA ALA A 171 -13.03 -4.70 -10.80
C ALA A 171 -13.34 -3.24 -10.46
N VAL A 172 -12.40 -2.54 -9.79
CA VAL A 172 -12.57 -1.11 -9.47
C VAL A 172 -12.60 -0.24 -10.72
N GLU A 173 -11.75 -0.50 -11.71
CA GLU A 173 -11.76 0.21 -12.98
C GLU A 173 -13.09 0.05 -13.73
N LEU A 174 -13.69 -1.14 -13.71
CA LEU A 174 -15.02 -1.37 -14.28
C LEU A 174 -16.11 -0.58 -13.52
N MET A 175 -16.04 -0.55 -12.18
CA MET A 175 -16.96 0.25 -11.36
C MET A 175 -16.81 1.76 -11.63
N SER A 176 -15.58 2.24 -11.83
CA SER A 176 -15.26 3.63 -12.18
C SER A 176 -15.97 4.05 -13.46
N ARG A 177 -15.89 3.23 -14.50
CA ARG A 177 -16.56 3.47 -15.80
C ARG A 177 -18.08 3.55 -15.70
N ILE A 178 -18.69 2.78 -14.80
CA ILE A 178 -20.14 2.72 -14.63
C ILE A 178 -20.65 3.87 -13.75
N SER A 179 -19.92 4.21 -12.69
CA SER A 179 -20.36 5.18 -11.69
C SER A 179 -19.97 6.63 -12.00
N GLY A 180 -18.98 6.84 -12.88
CA GLY A 180 -18.38 8.15 -13.13
C GLY A 180 -17.47 8.65 -11.99
N LYS A 181 -17.19 7.79 -11.01
CA LYS A 181 -16.24 8.04 -9.92
C LYS A 181 -14.84 7.60 -10.33
N THR A 182 -13.82 8.24 -9.79
CA THR A 182 -12.43 7.80 -10.00
C THR A 182 -12.17 6.47 -9.30
N SER A 183 -11.19 5.71 -9.80
CA SER A 183 -10.78 4.44 -9.19
C SER A 183 -10.28 4.62 -7.75
N MET A 184 -9.69 5.77 -7.43
CA MET A 184 -9.25 6.10 -6.07
C MET A 184 -10.42 6.42 -5.13
N GLU A 185 -11.46 7.14 -5.58
CA GLU A 185 -12.68 7.34 -4.77
C GLU A 185 -13.38 6.01 -4.43
N ILE A 186 -13.43 5.08 -5.40
CA ILE A 186 -14.01 3.75 -5.18
C ILE A 186 -13.11 2.92 -4.25
N ASN A 187 -11.78 3.01 -4.41
CA ASN A 187 -10.83 2.40 -3.49
C ASN A 187 -11.10 2.83 -2.04
N ASP A 188 -11.23 4.13 -1.80
CA ASP A 188 -11.44 4.68 -0.46
C ASP A 188 -12.77 4.21 0.12
N TYR A 189 -13.82 4.16 -0.71
CA TYR A 189 -15.12 3.61 -0.31
C TYR A 189 -15.03 2.12 0.07
N LEU A 190 -14.40 1.29 -0.76
CA LEU A 190 -14.24 -0.14 -0.49
C LEU A 190 -13.39 -0.39 0.76
N TRP A 191 -12.32 0.38 0.94
CA TRP A 191 -11.47 0.26 2.12
C TRP A 191 -12.25 0.61 3.41
N LEU A 192 -13.03 1.69 3.39
CA LEU A 192 -13.92 2.05 4.51
C LEU A 192 -15.00 0.99 4.75
N ALA A 193 -15.59 0.45 3.68
CA ALA A 193 -16.58 -0.62 3.74
C ALA A 193 -16.05 -1.89 4.42
N GLY A 194 -14.73 -2.13 4.36
CA GLY A 194 -14.05 -3.22 5.07
C GLY A 194 -14.34 -3.27 6.56
N ASN A 195 -14.56 -2.12 7.21
CA ASN A 195 -14.90 -2.05 8.64
C ASN A 195 -16.30 -2.61 8.98
N PHE A 196 -17.16 -2.78 7.98
CA PHE A 196 -18.51 -3.30 8.15
C PHE A 196 -18.65 -4.76 7.69
N ILE A 197 -17.56 -5.37 7.21
CA ILE A 197 -17.51 -6.79 6.86
C ILE A 197 -17.37 -7.62 8.15
N PRO A 198 -18.13 -8.73 8.32
CA PRO A 198 -18.01 -9.58 9.48
C PRO A 198 -16.59 -10.11 9.68
N GLU A 199 -16.11 -10.19 10.93
CA GLU A 199 -14.77 -10.71 11.27
C GLU A 199 -14.54 -12.16 10.81
N THR A 200 -15.62 -12.91 10.56
CA THR A 200 -15.56 -14.27 10.02
C THR A 200 -15.15 -14.31 8.55
N GLN A 201 -15.20 -13.19 7.83
CA GLN A 201 -14.80 -13.11 6.44
C GLN A 201 -13.28 -13.04 6.33
N SER A 202 -12.67 -14.10 5.79
CA SER A 202 -11.23 -14.15 5.59
C SER A 202 -10.80 -13.29 4.40
N TYR A 203 -9.65 -12.64 4.55
CA TYR A 203 -8.87 -12.01 3.48
C TYR A 203 -7.65 -12.87 3.13
N HIS A 204 -7.05 -12.63 1.97
CA HIS A 204 -5.83 -13.34 1.60
C HIS A 204 -4.65 -12.88 2.47
N LEU A 205 -3.89 -13.83 3.01
CA LEU A 205 -2.71 -13.53 3.81
C LEU A 205 -1.48 -13.62 2.92
N THR A 206 -0.72 -12.53 2.81
CA THR A 206 0.56 -12.51 2.11
C THR A 206 1.55 -11.71 2.93
N ARG A 207 2.69 -12.32 3.24
CA ARG A 207 3.77 -11.64 3.96
C ARG A 207 4.60 -10.83 2.99
N THR A 208 4.33 -9.53 2.91
CA THR A 208 5.00 -8.60 1.98
C THR A 208 5.12 -7.19 2.58
N THR A 209 6.05 -6.39 2.04
CA THR A 209 6.19 -4.96 2.32
C THR A 209 5.43 -4.07 1.33
N ALA A 210 4.74 -4.67 0.36
CA ALA A 210 3.93 -3.96 -0.63
C ALA A 210 2.57 -3.50 -0.06
N TYR A 211 2.08 -4.15 1.00
CA TYR A 211 0.76 -3.91 1.60
C TYR A 211 0.81 -2.87 2.73
#